data_AF-A0A7S3GM42-F1
#
_entry.id   AF-A0A7S3GM42-F1
#
_cell.length_a   1.000
_cell.length_b   1.000
_cell.length_c   1.000
_cell.angle_alpha   90.00
_cell.angle_beta   90.00
_cell.angle_gamma   90.00
#
_symmetry.space_group_name_H-M   'P 1'
#
loop_
_entity.id
_entity.type
_entity.pdbx_description
1 polymer ?
#
loop_
_entity_poly.entity_id
_entity_poly.type
_entity_poly.pdbx_seq_one_letter_code
_entity_poly.pdbx_strand_id
1 'polypeptide(L)'
;MLGREPTLRSFLVCAAVVAGIALCELDKMLQEDRTVLRDVAGSSQITTLIGSLLGVLFCFISSVADTYNEKLLKTDPCEPLYLQNAKLYTWGVIFNGALLLLPSLPRLDIVDPNVETKFVDCGTPSAVAFMSMITIVGACNGLLISLLLKKVDAVGRQLAGAMSIVVSTVGVSLIDGNVPSAWFMSGAVVVVCATALFRPVVSSNKG
;
A
#
# COMPACT_ATOMS: atom_id res chain seq x y z
N MET A 1 13.80 -12.00 -10.54
CA MET A 1 14.48 -12.25 -9.25
C MET A 1 14.10 -13.58 -8.58
N LEU A 2 12.87 -14.10 -8.73
CA LEU A 2 12.47 -15.43 -8.20
C LEU A 2 12.50 -16.57 -9.24
N GLY A 3 12.98 -16.34 -10.46
CA GLY A 3 13.06 -17.38 -11.52
C GLY A 3 11.71 -17.92 -12.01
N ARG A 4 10.60 -17.22 -11.74
CA ARG A 4 9.26 -17.61 -12.21
C ARG A 4 9.08 -17.33 -13.70
N GLU A 5 8.51 -18.29 -14.41
CA GLU A 5 8.04 -18.09 -15.78
C GLU A 5 6.65 -17.41 -15.74
N PRO A 6 6.50 -16.22 -16.35
CA PRO A 6 5.21 -15.56 -16.40
C PRO A 6 4.28 -16.32 -17.36
N THR A 7 3.16 -16.81 -16.84
CA THR A 7 2.10 -17.33 -17.73
C THR A 7 1.29 -16.17 -18.31
N LEU A 8 0.85 -16.29 -19.56
CA LEU A 8 -0.03 -15.30 -20.19
C LEU A 8 -1.30 -15.04 -19.37
N ARG A 9 -1.82 -16.09 -18.70
CA ARG A 9 -2.99 -15.98 -17.82
C ARG A 9 -2.73 -15.06 -16.63
N SER A 10 -1.57 -15.19 -15.98
CA SER A 10 -1.19 -14.30 -14.87
C SER A 10 -1.08 -12.85 -15.33
N PHE A 11 -0.56 -12.61 -16.52
CA PHE A 11 -0.49 -11.25 -17.09
C PHE A 11 -1.88 -10.65 -17.32
N LEU A 12 -2.80 -11.43 -17.93
CA LEU A 12 -4.18 -10.99 -18.17
C LEU A 12 -4.93 -10.69 -16.87
N VAL A 13 -4.74 -11.52 -15.83
CA VAL A 13 -5.35 -11.28 -14.51
C VAL A 13 -4.81 -9.99 -13.89
N CYS A 14 -3.50 -9.76 -13.91
CA CYS A 14 -2.91 -8.53 -13.39
C CYS A 14 -3.42 -7.29 -14.15
N ALA A 15 -3.48 -7.36 -15.48
CA ALA A 15 -3.99 -6.26 -16.31
C ALA A 15 -5.47 -5.97 -16.00
N ALA A 16 -6.29 -7.02 -15.86
CA ALA A 16 -7.70 -6.89 -15.49
C ALA A 16 -7.88 -6.27 -14.10
N VAL A 17 -7.06 -6.65 -13.12
CA VAL A 17 -7.11 -6.08 -11.77
C VAL A 17 -6.69 -4.62 -11.77
N VAL A 18 -5.63 -4.25 -12.49
CA VAL A 18 -5.21 -2.84 -12.62
C VAL A 18 -6.32 -2.00 -13.25
N ALA A 19 -6.95 -2.50 -14.33
CA ALA A 19 -8.10 -1.83 -14.94
C ALA A 19 -9.29 -1.73 -13.98
N GLY A 20 -9.59 -2.79 -13.23
CA GLY A 20 -10.66 -2.81 -12.24
C GLY A 20 -10.44 -1.81 -11.11
N ILE A 21 -9.22 -1.71 -10.58
CA ILE A 21 -8.85 -0.71 -9.56
C ILE A 21 -8.95 0.70 -10.14
N ALA A 22 -8.46 0.93 -11.37
CA ALA A 22 -8.57 2.23 -12.02
C ALA A 22 -10.04 2.66 -12.19
N LEU A 23 -10.95 1.73 -12.50
CA LEU A 23 -12.39 1.98 -12.53
C LEU A 23 -12.95 2.28 -11.13
N CYS A 24 -12.50 1.55 -10.10
CA CYS A 24 -12.90 1.81 -8.71
C CYS A 24 -12.53 3.22 -8.25
N GLU A 25 -11.38 3.73 -8.72
CA GLU A 25 -10.85 5.03 -8.33
C GLU A 25 -11.21 6.15 -9.32
N LEU A 26 -11.95 5.84 -10.40
CA LEU A 26 -12.21 6.79 -11.49
C LEU A 26 -12.93 8.05 -11.03
N ASP A 27 -13.92 7.95 -10.14
CA ASP A 27 -14.62 9.14 -9.63
C ASP A 27 -13.69 10.03 -8.81
N LYS A 28 -12.77 9.43 -8.03
CA LYS A 28 -11.77 10.20 -7.29
C LYS A 28 -10.83 10.90 -8.26
N MET A 29 -10.39 10.21 -9.31
CA MET A 29 -9.56 10.80 -10.37
C MET A 29 -10.27 11.94 -11.10
N LEU A 30 -11.56 11.81 -11.43
CA LEU A 30 -12.32 12.87 -12.10
C LEU A 30 -12.57 14.08 -11.19
N GLN A 31 -12.77 13.86 -9.89
CA GLN A 31 -12.86 14.94 -8.91
C GLN A 31 -11.50 15.61 -8.71
N GLU A 32 -10.42 14.83 -8.61
CA GLU A 32 -9.06 15.30 -8.43
C GLU A 32 -8.59 16.09 -9.65
N ASP A 33 -8.85 15.63 -10.88
CA ASP A 33 -8.50 16.36 -12.11
C ASP A 33 -9.20 17.72 -12.16
N ARG A 34 -10.47 17.81 -11.72
CA ARG A 34 -11.16 19.11 -11.61
C ARG A 34 -10.51 20.04 -10.59
N THR A 35 -10.02 19.52 -9.47
CA THR A 35 -9.28 20.31 -8.46
C THR A 35 -7.89 20.68 -8.93
N VAL A 36 -7.18 19.77 -9.59
CA VAL A 36 -5.84 19.99 -10.16
C VAL A 36 -5.90 21.01 -11.27
N LEU A 37 -6.88 20.96 -12.17
CA LEU A 37 -7.06 22.01 -13.19
C LEU A 37 -7.30 23.39 -12.57
N ARG A 38 -8.00 23.44 -11.43
CA ARG A 38 -8.21 24.67 -10.66
C ARG A 38 -6.93 25.16 -9.98
N ASP A 39 -6.11 24.25 -9.45
CA ASP A 39 -4.85 24.58 -8.77
C ASP A 39 -3.69 24.83 -9.74
N VAL A 40 -3.65 24.16 -10.88
CA VAL A 40 -2.69 24.38 -11.99
C VAL A 40 -2.92 25.74 -12.64
N ALA A 41 -4.14 26.29 -12.58
CA ALA A 41 -4.37 27.69 -12.92
C ALA A 41 -3.58 28.66 -11.99
N GLY A 42 -3.11 28.19 -10.84
CA GLY A 42 -2.23 28.92 -9.91
C GLY A 42 -0.86 28.28 -9.61
N SER A 43 -0.51 27.14 -10.22
CA SER A 43 0.69 26.33 -9.89
C SER A 43 1.56 26.06 -11.12
N SER A 44 2.86 25.87 -10.91
CA SER A 44 3.83 25.55 -11.97
C SER A 44 3.67 24.11 -12.46
N GLN A 45 3.45 23.92 -13.77
CA GLN A 45 3.36 22.61 -14.43
C GLN A 45 4.55 21.67 -14.12
N ILE A 46 5.71 22.24 -13.77
CA ILE A 46 6.92 21.50 -13.39
C ILE A 46 6.69 20.66 -12.12
N THR A 47 5.97 21.18 -11.13
CA THR A 47 5.71 20.47 -9.87
C THR A 47 4.87 19.21 -10.12
N THR A 48 3.84 19.30 -10.97
CA THR A 48 2.98 18.16 -11.34
C THR A 48 3.76 17.08 -12.09
N LEU A 49 4.65 17.47 -13.01
CA LEU A 49 5.51 16.54 -13.73
C LEU A 49 6.50 15.83 -12.79
N ILE A 50 7.15 16.57 -11.89
CA ILE A 50 8.07 16.01 -10.90
C ILE A 50 7.34 15.02 -9.99
N GLY A 51 6.16 15.40 -9.47
CA GLY A 51 5.34 14.52 -8.63
C GLY A 51 4.97 13.21 -9.35
N SER A 52 4.56 13.30 -10.61
CA SER A 52 4.25 12.13 -11.44
C SER A 52 5.47 11.20 -11.62
N LEU A 53 6.64 11.77 -11.92
CA LEU A 53 7.89 11.00 -12.08
C LEU A 53 8.33 10.33 -10.77
N LEU A 54 8.23 11.04 -9.65
CA LEU A 54 8.51 10.48 -8.33
C LEU A 54 7.52 9.36 -7.97
N GLY A 55 6.25 9.49 -8.35
CA GLY A 55 5.23 8.45 -8.17
C GLY A 55 5.58 7.17 -8.94
N VAL A 56 6.01 7.30 -10.20
CA VAL A 56 6.47 6.15 -11.00
C VAL A 56 7.69 5.49 -10.35
N LEU A 57 8.66 6.29 -9.91
CA LEU A 57 9.84 5.78 -9.20
C LEU A 57 9.46 5.04 -7.91
N PHE A 58 8.52 5.58 -7.14
CA PHE A 58 7.99 4.95 -5.94
C PHE A 58 7.35 3.59 -6.24
N CYS A 59 6.57 3.48 -7.32
CA CYS A 59 6.00 2.20 -7.76
C CYS A 59 7.09 1.15 -8.08
N PHE A 60 8.17 1.55 -8.75
CA PHE A 60 9.30 0.64 -9.01
C PHE A 60 9.96 0.16 -7.72
N ILE A 61 10.26 1.08 -6.80
CA ILE A 61 10.87 0.75 -5.50
C ILE A 61 9.95 -0.18 -4.70
N SER A 62 8.66 0.13 -4.65
CA SER A 62 7.64 -0.69 -3.97
C SER A 62 7.58 -2.11 -4.54
N SER A 63 7.55 -2.26 -5.86
CA SER A 63 7.54 -3.59 -6.50
C SER A 63 8.81 -4.40 -6.22
N VAL A 64 9.98 -3.76 -6.18
CA VAL A 64 11.24 -4.43 -5.83
C VAL A 64 11.25 -4.83 -4.35
N ALA A 65 10.82 -3.94 -3.45
CA ALA A 65 10.74 -4.22 -2.03
C ALA A 65 9.83 -5.41 -1.72
N ASP A 66 8.65 -5.49 -2.37
CA ASP A 66 7.72 -6.61 -2.20
C ASP A 66 8.32 -7.95 -2.64
N THR A 67 8.94 -7.95 -3.82
CA THR A 67 9.55 -9.15 -4.40
C THR A 67 10.76 -9.61 -3.56
N TYR A 68 11.53 -8.65 -3.03
CA TYR A 68 12.66 -8.94 -2.16
C TYR A 68 12.20 -9.46 -0.79
N ASN A 69 11.13 -8.89 -0.23
CA ASN A 69 10.55 -9.36 1.03
C ASN A 69 10.00 -10.78 0.89
N GLU A 70 9.30 -11.08 -0.22
CA GLU A 70 8.89 -12.45 -0.56
C GLU A 70 10.11 -13.40 -0.60
N LYS A 71 11.18 -12.98 -1.29
CA LYS A 71 12.41 -13.77 -1.38
C LYS A 71 13.01 -14.04 0.00
N LEU A 72 13.17 -13.01 0.83
CA LEU A 72 13.75 -13.12 2.17
C LEU A 72 12.96 -14.09 3.05
N LEU A 73 11.63 -13.96 3.08
CA LEU A 73 10.74 -14.83 3.86
C LEU A 73 10.75 -16.30 3.40
N LYS A 74 11.04 -16.54 2.12
CA LYS A 74 11.07 -17.89 1.52
C LYS A 74 12.47 -18.52 1.45
N THR A 75 13.54 -17.75 1.68
CA THR A 75 14.92 -18.25 1.56
C THR A 75 15.29 -19.22 2.68
N ASP A 76 14.91 -18.88 3.93
CA ASP A 76 15.26 -19.68 5.11
C ASP A 76 13.99 -20.28 5.76
N PRO A 77 13.50 -21.45 5.28
CA PRO A 77 12.26 -22.04 5.79
C PRO A 77 12.37 -22.46 7.27
N CYS A 78 13.57 -22.80 7.74
CA CYS A 78 13.86 -23.20 9.12
C CYS A 78 13.80 -22.03 10.10
N GLU A 79 13.93 -20.79 9.63
CA GLU A 79 13.87 -19.63 10.51
C GLU A 79 12.39 -19.29 10.82
N PRO A 80 12.04 -19.14 12.11
CA PRO A 80 10.68 -18.79 12.47
C PRO A 80 10.35 -17.37 11.98
N LEU A 81 9.10 -17.18 11.56
CA LEU A 81 8.64 -15.94 10.91
C LEU A 81 8.85 -14.69 11.78
N TYR A 82 8.67 -14.82 13.10
CA TYR A 82 8.85 -13.69 14.02
C TYR A 82 10.29 -13.19 14.03
N LEU A 83 11.28 -14.05 13.84
CA LEU A 83 12.70 -13.68 13.86
C LEU A 83 13.11 -13.00 12.53
N GLN A 84 12.59 -13.50 11.42
CA GLN A 84 12.72 -12.85 10.10
C GLN A 84 12.11 -11.44 10.13
N ASN A 85 10.90 -11.31 10.67
CA ASN A 85 10.23 -10.02 10.84
C ASN A 85 10.99 -9.10 11.80
N ALA A 86 11.51 -9.62 12.92
CA ALA A 86 12.29 -8.83 13.87
C ALA A 86 13.52 -8.22 13.20
N LYS A 87 14.31 -9.01 12.46
CA LYS A 87 15.48 -8.51 11.71
C LYS A 87 15.10 -7.42 10.71
N LEU A 88 14.02 -7.62 9.95
CA LEU A 88 13.54 -6.65 8.97
C LEU A 88 13.08 -5.34 9.62
N TYR A 89 12.27 -5.44 10.68
CA TYR A 89 11.73 -4.26 11.36
C TYR A 89 12.78 -3.52 12.18
N THR A 90 13.82 -4.19 12.68
CA THR A 90 14.98 -3.51 13.29
C THR A 90 15.60 -2.51 12.32
N TRP A 91 15.83 -2.91 11.06
CA TRP A 91 16.30 -1.97 10.04
C TRP A 91 15.29 -0.86 9.74
N GLY A 92 13.99 -1.19 9.72
CA GLY A 92 12.94 -0.19 9.61
C GLY A 92 13.01 0.88 10.70
N VAL A 93 13.17 0.49 11.97
CA VAL A 93 13.33 1.42 13.10
C VAL A 93 14.58 2.26 12.94
N ILE A 94 15.72 1.67 12.55
CA ILE A 94 16.98 2.41 12.34
C ILE A 94 16.82 3.47 11.25
N PHE A 95 16.29 3.12 10.07
CA PHE A 95 16.18 4.07 8.96
C PHE A 95 15.14 5.16 9.21
N ASN A 96 13.97 4.82 9.75
CA ASN A 96 12.96 5.81 10.09
C ASN A 96 13.43 6.71 11.25
N GLY A 97 14.11 6.14 12.24
CA GLY A 97 14.73 6.90 13.32
C GLY A 97 15.82 7.85 12.83
N ALA A 98 16.70 7.40 11.94
CA ALA A 98 17.73 8.25 11.33
C ALA A 98 17.11 9.41 10.53
N LEU A 99 16.03 9.14 9.78
CA LEU A 99 15.30 10.17 9.02
C LEU A 99 14.74 11.26 9.95
N LEU A 100 14.19 10.88 11.10
CA LEU A 100 13.70 11.81 12.11
C LEU A 100 14.80 12.71 12.69
N LEU A 101 16.05 12.23 12.71
CA LEU A 101 17.20 12.95 13.25
C LEU A 101 17.89 13.85 12.22
N LEU A 102 17.57 13.73 10.92
CA LEU A 102 18.18 14.55 9.87
C LEU A 102 17.60 15.98 9.89
N PRO A 103 18.42 17.02 10.14
CA PRO A 103 17.94 18.40 10.31
C PRO A 103 17.63 19.11 8.98
N SER A 104 17.99 18.52 7.83
CA SER A 104 18.13 19.21 6.54
C SER A 104 17.13 18.79 5.45
N LEU A 105 16.17 17.91 5.75
CA LEU A 105 15.00 17.79 4.88
C LEU A 105 14.12 19.00 5.12
N PRO A 106 13.67 19.73 4.08
CA PRO A 106 12.62 20.71 4.27
C PRO A 106 11.48 19.97 4.93
N ARG A 107 11.25 20.24 6.22
CA ARG A 107 10.06 19.79 6.90
C ARG A 107 8.96 20.42 6.08
N LEU A 108 8.27 19.63 5.25
CA LEU A 108 7.05 20.07 4.61
C LEU A 108 6.27 20.83 5.69
N ASP A 109 5.88 22.07 5.42
CA ASP A 109 5.21 23.03 6.33
C ASP A 109 3.84 22.52 6.84
N ILE A 110 3.70 21.22 7.06
CA ILE A 110 2.63 20.52 7.77
C ILE A 110 2.89 20.60 9.28
N VAL A 111 4.13 20.90 9.71
CA VAL A 111 4.50 21.08 11.11
C VAL A 111 4.94 22.53 11.32
N ASP A 112 4.06 23.30 11.95
CA ASP A 112 4.27 24.70 12.35
C ASP A 112 5.67 24.90 12.97
N PRO A 113 6.45 25.91 12.57
CA PRO A 113 7.80 26.17 13.07
C PRO A 113 7.86 26.48 14.58
N ASN A 114 6.72 26.67 15.24
CA ASN A 114 6.61 26.77 16.71
C ASN A 114 6.45 25.41 17.42
N VAL A 115 6.27 24.33 16.66
CA VAL A 115 6.36 22.96 17.19
C VAL A 115 7.84 22.63 17.27
N GLU A 116 8.43 23.02 18.40
CA GLU A 116 9.65 22.40 18.89
C GLU A 116 9.55 20.90 18.62
N THR A 117 10.64 20.25 18.19
CA THR A 117 10.76 18.80 18.09
C THR A 117 10.70 18.16 19.49
N LYS A 118 9.60 18.37 20.19
CA LYS A 118 9.17 17.56 21.30
C LYS A 118 8.63 16.30 20.66
N PHE A 119 9.45 15.26 20.71
CA PHE A 119 9.01 13.86 20.61
C PHE A 119 7.85 13.52 21.59
N VAL A 120 7.40 14.46 22.42
CA VAL A 120 6.54 14.28 23.60
C VAL A 120 5.69 15.55 23.86
N ASP A 121 5.11 16.19 22.85
CA ASP A 121 3.84 16.88 23.10
C ASP A 121 2.74 15.94 22.60
N CYS A 122 2.50 14.92 23.42
CA CYS A 122 1.34 14.06 23.29
C CYS A 122 0.14 15.00 23.22
N GLY A 123 -0.50 15.06 22.04
CA GLY A 123 -1.70 15.86 21.86
C GLY A 123 -2.80 15.48 22.86
N THR A 124 -4.01 15.98 22.66
CA THR A 124 -5.14 15.60 23.51
C THR A 124 -5.19 14.07 23.71
N PRO A 125 -5.57 13.56 24.89
CA PRO A 125 -5.59 12.11 25.15
C PRO A 125 -6.37 11.31 24.10
N SER A 126 -7.39 11.92 23.50
CA SER A 126 -8.13 11.37 22.36
C SER A 126 -7.30 11.24 21.08
N ALA A 127 -6.45 12.21 20.75
CA ALA A 127 -5.55 12.16 19.60
C ALA A 127 -4.48 11.07 19.77
N VAL A 128 -3.90 10.94 20.97
CA VAL A 128 -2.92 9.88 21.27
C VAL A 128 -3.57 8.49 21.18
N ALA A 129 -4.78 8.33 21.73
CA ALA A 129 -5.54 7.09 21.62
C ALA A 129 -5.86 6.74 20.15
N PHE A 130 -6.26 7.71 19.34
CA PHE A 130 -6.54 7.50 17.93
C PHE A 130 -5.29 7.14 17.11
N MET A 131 -4.18 7.87 17.30
CA MET A 131 -2.92 7.60 16.60
C MET A 131 -2.32 6.26 17.01
N SER A 132 -2.39 5.90 18.29
CA SER A 132 -1.97 4.57 18.75
C SER A 132 -2.84 3.46 18.16
N MET A 133 -4.15 3.66 18.04
CA MET A 133 -5.05 2.71 17.37
C MET A 133 -4.64 2.49 15.90
N ILE A 134 -4.44 3.57 15.13
CA ILE A 134 -3.99 3.47 13.73
C ILE A 134 -2.63 2.75 13.64
N THR A 135 -1.71 3.05 14.56
CA THR A 135 -0.38 2.43 14.61
C THR A 135 -0.47 0.93 14.88
N ILE A 136 -1.31 0.52 15.83
CA ILE A 136 -1.53 -0.90 16.15
C ILE A 136 -2.16 -1.63 14.96
N VAL A 137 -3.19 -1.05 14.33
CA VAL A 137 -3.82 -1.63 13.13
C VAL A 137 -2.80 -1.75 11.99
N GLY A 138 -1.98 -0.72 11.78
CA GLY A 138 -0.89 -0.75 10.79
C GLY A 138 0.15 -1.83 11.07
N ALA A 139 0.54 -2.01 12.34
CA ALA A 139 1.47 -3.05 12.76
C ALA A 139 0.88 -4.46 12.54
N CYS A 140 -0.40 -4.67 12.91
CA CYS A 140 -1.11 -5.91 12.63
C CYS A 140 -1.19 -6.20 11.13
N ASN A 141 -1.48 -5.19 10.30
CA ASN A 141 -1.48 -5.32 8.86
C ASN A 141 -0.10 -5.73 8.31
N GLY A 142 0.98 -5.12 8.82
CA GLY A 142 2.35 -5.51 8.47
C GLY A 142 2.67 -6.97 8.79
N LEU A 143 2.26 -7.44 9.97
CA LEU A 143 2.42 -8.85 10.38
C LEU A 143 1.59 -9.80 9.51
N LEU A 144 0.35 -9.43 9.19
CA LEU A 144 -0.52 -10.19 8.28
C LEU A 144 0.07 -10.30 6.88
N ILE A 145 0.66 -9.22 6.36
CA ILE A 145 1.35 -9.24 5.05
C ILE A 145 2.53 -10.21 5.08
N SER A 146 3.33 -10.23 6.15
CA SER A 146 4.45 -11.18 6.27
C SER A 146 3.97 -12.64 6.34
N LEU A 147 2.87 -12.91 7.06
CA LEU A 147 2.24 -14.24 7.08
C LEU A 147 1.77 -14.64 5.68
N LEU A 148 1.14 -13.71 4.97
CA LEU A 148 0.63 -13.93 3.63
C LEU A 148 1.77 -14.19 2.65
N LEU A 149 2.84 -13.37 2.64
CA LEU A 149 4.00 -13.55 1.77
C LEU A 149 4.80 -14.83 2.05
N LYS A 150 4.70 -15.41 3.25
CA LYS A 150 5.32 -16.71 3.54
C LYS A 150 4.62 -17.86 2.80
N LYS A 151 3.32 -17.73 2.48
CA LYS A 151 2.50 -18.78 1.85
C LYS A 151 2.13 -18.48 0.40
N VAL A 152 1.83 -17.22 0.13
CA VAL A 152 1.40 -16.67 -1.15
C VAL A 152 2.55 -15.85 -1.75
N ASP A 153 2.47 -15.57 -3.04
CA ASP A 153 3.41 -14.70 -3.72
C ASP A 153 3.06 -13.20 -3.59
N ALA A 154 4.01 -12.34 -3.94
CA ALA A 154 3.82 -10.90 -3.93
C ALA A 154 2.66 -10.46 -4.84
N VAL A 155 2.41 -11.18 -5.94
CA VAL A 155 1.26 -10.94 -6.81
C VAL A 155 -0.04 -11.25 -6.10
N GLY A 156 -0.19 -12.42 -5.48
CA GLY A 156 -1.38 -12.75 -4.69
C GLY A 156 -1.61 -11.80 -3.51
N ARG A 157 -0.54 -11.28 -2.90
CA ARG A 157 -0.64 -10.20 -1.90
C ARG A 157 -1.27 -8.93 -2.46
N GLN A 158 -0.87 -8.48 -3.65
CA GLN A 158 -1.46 -7.30 -4.30
C GLN A 158 -2.94 -7.53 -4.64
N LEU A 159 -3.31 -8.73 -5.08
CA LEU A 159 -4.72 -9.09 -5.31
C LEU A 159 -5.56 -9.07 -4.04
N ALA A 160 -5.02 -9.57 -2.92
CA ALA A 160 -5.68 -9.47 -1.62
C ALA A 160 -5.86 -8.00 -1.19
N GLY A 161 -4.89 -7.14 -1.48
CA GLY A 161 -5.01 -5.69 -1.30
C GLY A 161 -6.14 -5.08 -2.13
N ALA A 162 -6.25 -5.45 -3.41
CA ALA A 162 -7.33 -4.98 -4.28
C ALA A 162 -8.72 -5.41 -3.77
N MET A 163 -8.84 -6.65 -3.30
CA MET A 163 -10.06 -7.16 -2.68
C MET A 163 -10.40 -6.42 -1.38
N SER A 164 -9.39 -6.05 -0.58
CA SER A 164 -9.58 -5.26 0.64
C SER A 164 -10.22 -3.90 0.35
N ILE A 165 -9.84 -3.24 -0.75
CA ILE A 165 -10.48 -1.97 -1.18
C ILE A 165 -11.97 -2.21 -1.43
N VAL A 166 -12.32 -3.24 -2.21
CA VAL A 166 -13.71 -3.58 -2.53
C VAL A 166 -14.52 -3.85 -1.25
N VAL A 167 -13.99 -4.70 -0.37
CA VAL A 167 -14.65 -5.06 0.89
C VAL A 167 -14.82 -3.84 1.80
N SER A 168 -13.80 -2.99 1.91
CA SER A 168 -13.83 -1.81 2.77
C SER A 168 -14.86 -0.80 2.30
N THR A 169 -14.91 -0.49 1.00
CA THR A 169 -15.88 0.47 0.47
C THR A 169 -17.30 -0.07 0.56
N VAL A 170 -17.54 -1.35 0.26
CA VAL A 170 -18.87 -1.95 0.44
C VAL A 170 -19.26 -1.95 1.92
N GLY A 171 -18.33 -2.27 2.83
CA GLY A 171 -18.57 -2.24 4.27
C GLY A 171 -18.99 -0.86 4.77
N VAL A 172 -18.26 0.19 4.36
CA VAL A 172 -18.60 1.58 4.68
C VAL A 172 -19.96 1.96 4.10
N SER A 173 -20.24 1.60 2.85
CA SER A 173 -21.54 1.87 2.21
C SER A 173 -22.73 1.23 2.93
N LEU A 174 -22.53 0.04 3.53
CA LEU A 174 -23.57 -0.60 4.34
C LEU A 174 -23.81 0.10 5.68
N ILE A 175 -22.77 0.70 6.25
CA ILE A 175 -22.85 1.43 7.53
C ILE A 175 -23.50 2.81 7.31
N ASP A 176 -23.03 3.55 6.31
CA ASP A 176 -23.46 4.93 6.05
C ASP A 176 -24.75 5.01 5.21
N GLY A 177 -25.21 3.88 4.65
CA GLY A 177 -26.38 3.81 3.78
C GLY A 177 -26.17 4.49 2.41
N ASN A 178 -24.96 4.95 2.10
CA ASN A 178 -24.64 5.57 0.82
C ASN A 178 -24.20 4.53 -0.21
N VAL A 179 -24.82 4.57 -1.40
CA VAL A 179 -24.48 3.65 -2.48
C VAL A 179 -23.15 4.04 -3.14
N PRO A 180 -22.22 3.08 -3.37
CA PRO A 180 -21.05 3.34 -4.18
C PRO A 180 -21.44 3.76 -5.59
N SER A 181 -20.59 4.54 -6.24
CA SER A 181 -20.79 4.94 -7.63
C SER A 181 -20.84 3.74 -8.59
N ALA A 182 -21.50 3.91 -9.73
CA ALA A 182 -21.58 2.90 -10.78
C ALA A 182 -20.19 2.50 -11.32
N TRP A 183 -19.25 3.45 -11.41
CA TRP A 183 -17.87 3.16 -11.80
C TRP A 183 -17.18 2.25 -10.78
N PHE A 184 -17.39 2.52 -9.49
CA PHE A 184 -16.92 1.66 -8.43
C PHE A 184 -17.49 0.25 -8.53
N MET A 185 -18.80 0.11 -8.73
CA MET A 185 -19.43 -1.21 -8.84
C MET A 185 -18.89 -2.02 -10.02
N SER A 186 -18.72 -1.39 -11.18
CA SER A 186 -18.15 -2.06 -12.36
C SER A 186 -16.70 -2.49 -12.15
N GLY A 187 -15.88 -1.62 -11.57
CA GLY A 187 -14.50 -1.94 -11.18
C GLY A 187 -14.42 -3.10 -10.17
N ALA A 188 -15.28 -3.06 -9.15
CA ALA A 188 -15.34 -4.10 -8.13
C ALA A 188 -15.67 -5.48 -8.71
N VAL A 189 -16.62 -5.57 -9.64
CA VAL A 189 -16.94 -6.82 -10.34
C VAL A 189 -15.73 -7.35 -11.10
N VAL A 190 -15.03 -6.48 -11.83
CA VAL A 190 -13.81 -6.87 -12.57
C VAL A 190 -12.73 -7.39 -11.62
N VAL A 191 -12.48 -6.72 -10.49
CA VAL A 191 -11.50 -7.14 -9.48
C VAL A 191 -11.86 -8.50 -8.89
N VAL A 192 -13.13 -8.72 -8.52
CA VAL A 192 -13.61 -9.98 -7.96
C VAL A 192 -13.47 -11.12 -8.96
N CYS A 193 -13.92 -10.91 -10.21
CA CYS A 193 -13.82 -11.92 -11.27
C CYS A 193 -12.36 -12.25 -11.60
N ALA A 194 -11.50 -11.25 -11.74
CA ALA A 194 -10.09 -11.47 -12.03
C ALA A 194 -9.37 -12.20 -10.89
N THR A 195 -9.67 -11.84 -9.63
CA THR A 195 -9.11 -12.53 -8.46
C THR A 195 -9.60 -13.97 -8.35
N ALA A 196 -10.86 -14.26 -8.68
CA ALA A 196 -11.40 -15.62 -8.70
C ALA A 196 -10.75 -16.51 -9.78
N LEU A 197 -10.31 -15.91 -10.90
CA LEU A 197 -9.58 -16.61 -11.96
C LEU A 197 -8.09 -16.81 -11.63
N PHE A 198 -7.57 -16.06 -10.66
CA PHE A 198 -6.18 -16.19 -10.25
C PHE A 198 -5.94 -17.52 -9.56
N ARG A 199 -4.92 -18.25 -10.01
CA ARG A 199 -4.41 -19.43 -9.32
C ARG A 199 -3.09 -19.07 -8.65
N PRO A 200 -3.07 -18.90 -7.31
CA PRO A 200 -1.82 -18.60 -6.62
C PRO A 200 -0.86 -19.76 -6.81
N VAL A 201 0.40 -19.43 -7.11
CA VAL A 201 1.48 -20.41 -7.10
C VAL A 201 1.86 -20.64 -5.64
N VAL A 202 1.19 -21.61 -5.01
CA VAL A 202 1.48 -22.02 -3.64
C VAL A 202 2.86 -22.70 -3.64
N SER A 203 3.81 -22.11 -2.92
CA SER A 203 5.11 -22.75 -2.72
C SER A 203 4.91 -23.99 -1.85
N SER A 204 4.94 -25.17 -2.46
CA SER A 204 4.90 -26.44 -1.75
C SER A 204 6.18 -26.56 -0.92
N ASN A 205 6.06 -26.25 0.37
CA ASN A 205 7.13 -26.44 1.34
C ASN A 205 7.44 -27.95 1.41
N LYS A 206 8.50 -28.40 0.74
CA LYS A 206 9.03 -29.75 0.96
C LYS A 206 10.00 -29.67 2.13
N GLY A 207 9.59 -30.22 3.27
CA GLY A 207 10.42 -30.47 4.45
C GLY A 207 10.56 -29.28 5.38
#